data_AF-A0A7Z9BLS8-F1
#
_entry.id   AF-A0A7Z9BLS8-F1
#
_cell.length_a   1.000
_cell.length_b   1.000
_cell.length_c   1.000
_cell.angle_alpha   90.00
_cell.angle_beta   90.00
_cell.angle_gamma   90.00
#
_symmetry.space_group_name_H-M   'P 1'
#
loop_
_entity.id
_entity.type
_entity.pdbx_description
1 polymer ?
#
loop_
_entity_poly.entity_id
_entity_poly.type
_entity_poly.pdbx_seq_one_letter_code
_entity_poly.pdbx_strand_id
1 'polypeptide(L)'
;MSRLTGITNENEFYSNHYLDAILNDDIKNVAQRWKEAAAEVDGKSPPEELGKLSKDYFRLRSQFSKERDITERLTIQQQWLTQFLAVLGYPIQPTERTLDQGQVLPILCEIKKSNGAPLLWILEALPEGNEAIDILDLALQKDQFVEQPDAELLSSSLEDIISDYIFAQDEPPRWVLLANLHQVILIDRFKWNASRLLRFNLEEILSRKESDTLLATATLLHREHTCPTEGTTLLDKLDENSHKHAFGVSKDLKYALRKAIELLGNEAVWYIRNKLREGVFKSRLDGGQLSLECLRYMYRLLFLFYIEARPELGYAPMKADVYREGYSLEWLRDLEQTELRTEEDSEGYFIHICLKKLFSLISEGYTPSNIGTIQFVEEDLHNIFELAPHRGKGKVSGGDGFLMLNWELTSWEQYMNRYSVSEAFLLKKIYMKYNGQLKLLKKQWLMMKTGKKI
;
A
#
# COMPACT_ATOMS: atom_id res chain seq x y z
N MET A 1 -14.08 6.36 -1.73
CA MET A 1 -13.69 4.94 -1.67
C MET A 1 -13.57 4.55 -0.21
N SER A 2 -14.14 3.42 0.19
CA SER A 2 -14.00 2.88 1.55
C SER A 2 -12.59 2.32 1.66
N ARG A 3 -11.76 2.92 2.52
CA ARG A 3 -10.52 2.29 2.99
C ARG A 3 -10.94 1.16 3.92
N LEU A 4 -10.45 -0.06 3.69
CA LEU A 4 -10.79 -1.22 4.51
C LEU A 4 -10.10 -1.12 5.88
N THR A 5 -10.69 -0.33 6.77
CA THR A 5 -10.07 0.01 8.07
C THR A 5 -9.87 -1.25 8.92
N GLY A 6 -8.67 -1.45 9.45
CA GLY A 6 -8.30 -2.65 10.21
C GLY A 6 -7.84 -3.83 9.37
N ILE A 7 -7.82 -3.74 8.03
CA ILE A 7 -7.16 -4.75 7.17
C ILE A 7 -5.85 -4.17 6.65
N THR A 8 -4.72 -4.81 6.99
CA THR A 8 -3.38 -4.41 6.55
C THR A 8 -2.83 -5.42 5.57
N ASN A 9 -2.36 -4.92 4.42
CA ASN A 9 -1.79 -5.70 3.33
C ASN A 9 -0.27 -5.61 3.36
N GLU A 10 0.37 -6.54 4.05
CA GLU A 10 1.82 -6.51 4.27
C GLU A 10 2.58 -7.05 3.07
N ASN A 11 3.64 -6.33 2.70
CA ASN A 11 4.53 -6.64 1.57
C ASN A 11 3.83 -6.91 0.22
N GLU A 12 2.59 -6.41 0.08
CA GLU A 12 1.72 -6.60 -1.08
C GLU A 12 1.28 -8.06 -1.28
N PHE A 13 0.60 -8.64 -0.28
CA PHE A 13 -0.15 -9.90 -0.47
C PHE A 13 -1.08 -9.82 -1.68
N TYR A 14 -1.78 -8.70 -1.83
CA TYR A 14 -2.35 -8.24 -3.09
C TYR A 14 -1.74 -6.90 -3.48
N SER A 15 -1.91 -6.44 -4.72
CA SER A 15 -1.56 -5.05 -5.04
C SER A 15 -2.43 -4.06 -4.24
N ASN A 16 -1.83 -3.00 -3.68
CA ASN A 16 -2.54 -2.05 -2.82
C ASN A 16 -3.76 -1.40 -3.52
N HIS A 17 -3.61 -1.02 -4.78
CA HIS A 17 -4.71 -0.49 -5.59
C HIS A 17 -5.87 -1.49 -5.74
N TYR A 18 -5.58 -2.78 -5.88
CA TYR A 18 -6.62 -3.80 -5.98
C TYR A 18 -7.43 -3.89 -4.69
N LEU A 19 -6.75 -3.93 -3.54
CA LEU A 19 -7.42 -4.03 -2.24
C LEU A 19 -8.34 -2.82 -1.97
N ASP A 20 -7.86 -1.60 -2.25
CA ASP A 20 -8.58 -0.36 -1.91
C ASP A 20 -9.71 -0.03 -2.89
N ALA A 21 -9.56 -0.34 -4.18
CA ALA A 21 -10.44 0.16 -5.23
C ALA A 21 -11.27 -0.91 -5.94
N ILE A 22 -10.83 -2.17 -5.94
CA ILE A 22 -11.38 -3.22 -6.83
C ILE A 22 -11.99 -4.37 -6.03
N LEU A 23 -11.37 -4.76 -4.90
CA LEU A 23 -11.79 -5.92 -4.12
C LEU A 23 -13.29 -5.90 -3.80
N ASN A 24 -13.81 -4.76 -3.35
CA ASN A 24 -15.23 -4.60 -3.02
C ASN A 24 -16.16 -4.85 -4.22
N ASP A 25 -15.72 -4.54 -5.45
CA ASP A 25 -16.50 -4.84 -6.65
C ASP A 25 -16.45 -6.33 -6.99
N ASP A 26 -15.28 -6.97 -6.87
CA ASP A 26 -15.09 -8.40 -7.15
C ASP A 26 -15.86 -9.31 -6.17
N ILE A 27 -16.01 -8.89 -4.91
CA ILE A 27 -16.71 -9.67 -3.87
C ILE A 27 -18.21 -9.35 -3.76
N LYS A 28 -18.77 -8.47 -4.61
CA LYS A 28 -20.22 -8.16 -4.60
C LYS A 28 -21.10 -9.38 -4.82
N ASN A 29 -20.69 -10.27 -5.72
CA ASN A 29 -21.43 -11.49 -6.01
C ASN A 29 -21.43 -12.43 -4.79
N VAL A 30 -20.35 -12.45 -4.00
CA VAL A 30 -20.29 -13.19 -2.73
C VAL A 30 -21.29 -12.61 -1.74
N ALA A 31 -21.31 -11.28 -1.59
CA ALA A 31 -22.26 -10.61 -0.71
C ALA A 31 -23.72 -10.89 -1.09
N GLN A 32 -24.03 -10.88 -2.38
CA GLN A 32 -25.36 -11.18 -2.88
C GLN A 32 -25.76 -12.62 -2.58
N ARG A 33 -24.90 -13.60 -2.92
CA ARG A 33 -25.14 -15.01 -2.65
C ARG A 33 -25.38 -15.28 -1.16
N TRP A 34 -24.58 -14.68 -0.28
CA TRP A 34 -24.76 -14.83 1.17
C TRP A 34 -26.07 -14.23 1.68
N LYS A 35 -26.50 -13.09 1.14
CA LYS A 35 -27.80 -12.50 1.49
C LYS A 35 -28.97 -13.37 1.04
N GLU A 36 -28.90 -13.91 -0.17
CA GLU A 36 -29.91 -14.84 -0.70
C GLU A 36 -29.99 -16.10 0.16
N ALA A 37 -28.85 -16.74 0.45
CA ALA A 37 -28.80 -17.92 1.31
C ALA A 37 -29.29 -17.66 2.73
N ALA A 38 -28.98 -16.49 3.31
CA ALA A 38 -29.47 -16.11 4.64
C ALA A 38 -30.99 -15.91 4.65
N ALA A 39 -31.57 -15.33 3.59
CA ALA A 39 -33.01 -15.13 3.48
C ALA A 39 -33.80 -16.44 3.38
N GLU A 40 -33.24 -17.48 2.75
CA GLU A 40 -33.87 -18.80 2.65
C GLU A 40 -34.06 -19.49 4.01
N VAL A 41 -33.17 -19.23 4.97
CA VAL A 41 -33.17 -19.84 6.30
C VAL A 41 -33.62 -18.89 7.42
N ASP A 42 -34.13 -17.70 7.07
CA ASP A 42 -34.43 -16.59 8.00
C ASP A 42 -33.26 -16.29 8.97
N GLY A 43 -32.04 -16.42 8.44
CA GLY A 43 -30.77 -16.27 9.16
C GLY A 43 -30.07 -14.96 8.83
N LYS A 44 -28.78 -14.89 9.16
CA LYS A 44 -27.93 -13.77 8.74
C LYS A 44 -26.72 -14.23 7.96
N SER A 45 -26.21 -13.34 7.13
CA SER A 45 -25.00 -13.58 6.36
C SER A 45 -23.75 -13.56 7.26
N PRO A 46 -22.65 -14.23 6.86
CA PRO A 46 -21.41 -14.23 7.66
C PRO A 46 -20.90 -12.83 8.05
N PRO A 47 -20.91 -11.79 7.18
CA PRO A 47 -20.53 -10.44 7.58
C PRO A 47 -21.42 -9.85 8.70
N GLU A 48 -22.71 -10.15 8.69
CA GLU A 48 -23.66 -9.68 9.71
C GLU A 48 -23.47 -10.42 11.03
N GLU A 49 -23.20 -11.72 10.99
CA GLU A 49 -22.87 -12.51 12.19
C GLU A 49 -21.55 -12.03 12.82
N LEU A 50 -20.50 -11.77 12.02
CA LEU A 50 -19.26 -11.15 12.52
C LEU A 50 -19.54 -9.81 13.22
N GLY A 51 -20.38 -8.96 12.62
CA GLY A 51 -20.77 -7.68 13.20
C GLY A 51 -21.47 -7.81 14.57
N LYS A 52 -22.21 -8.90 14.81
CA LYS A 52 -22.86 -9.15 16.12
C LYS A 52 -21.86 -9.50 17.21
N LEU A 53 -20.76 -10.19 16.87
CA LEU A 53 -19.73 -10.59 17.83
C LEU A 53 -19.05 -9.41 18.52
N SER A 54 -19.17 -8.19 17.97
CA SER A 54 -18.62 -6.95 18.50
C SER A 54 -18.88 -6.74 20.01
N LYS A 55 -20.10 -6.96 20.50
CA LYS A 55 -20.40 -6.74 21.93
C LYS A 55 -19.66 -7.73 22.83
N ASP A 56 -19.71 -9.01 22.49
CA ASP A 56 -19.05 -10.06 23.27
C ASP A 56 -17.53 -9.96 23.16
N TYR A 57 -17.01 -9.56 22.00
CA TYR A 57 -15.60 -9.26 21.77
C TYR A 57 -15.05 -8.22 22.76
N PHE A 58 -15.67 -7.03 22.85
CA PHE A 58 -15.18 -5.98 23.75
C PHE A 58 -15.31 -6.37 25.23
N ARG A 59 -16.32 -7.18 25.59
CA ARG A 59 -16.44 -7.74 26.94
C ARG A 59 -15.28 -8.69 27.26
N LEU A 60 -15.04 -9.68 26.40
CA LEU A 60 -14.00 -10.70 26.59
C LEU A 60 -12.60 -10.07 26.54
N ARG A 61 -12.36 -9.12 25.64
CA ARG A 61 -11.10 -8.37 25.59
C ARG A 61 -10.84 -7.52 26.84
N SER A 62 -11.88 -6.94 27.43
CA SER A 62 -11.75 -6.24 28.71
C SER A 62 -11.43 -7.19 29.87
N GLN A 63 -11.96 -8.42 29.85
CA GLN A 63 -11.62 -9.45 30.83
C GLN A 63 -10.17 -9.94 30.63
N PHE A 64 -9.80 -10.27 29.40
CA PHE A 64 -8.45 -10.72 29.02
C PHE A 64 -7.36 -9.74 29.49
N SER A 65 -7.56 -8.44 29.26
CA SER A 65 -6.57 -7.42 29.65
C SER A 65 -6.42 -7.22 31.17
N LYS A 66 -7.41 -7.63 31.97
CA LYS A 66 -7.33 -7.58 33.45
C LYS A 66 -6.78 -8.87 34.05
N GLU A 67 -6.93 -9.97 33.33
CA GLU A 67 -6.48 -11.29 33.75
C GLU A 67 -4.95 -11.37 33.68
N ARG A 68 -4.34 -12.06 34.64
CA ARG A 68 -2.89 -12.30 34.72
C ARG A 68 -2.56 -13.78 34.66
N ASP A 69 -3.51 -14.64 34.99
CA ASP A 69 -3.34 -16.08 34.84
C ASP A 69 -3.40 -16.48 33.35
N ILE A 70 -2.39 -17.23 32.92
CA ILE A 70 -2.22 -17.62 31.50
C ILE A 70 -3.33 -18.60 31.09
N THR A 71 -3.74 -19.50 31.99
CA THR A 71 -4.78 -20.51 31.73
C THR A 71 -6.15 -19.85 31.55
N GLU A 72 -6.47 -18.89 32.41
CA GLU A 72 -7.71 -18.11 32.30
C GLU A 72 -7.72 -17.21 31.06
N ARG A 73 -6.57 -16.60 30.72
CA ARG A 73 -6.42 -15.85 29.45
C ARG A 73 -6.67 -16.73 28.23
N LEU A 74 -6.09 -17.92 28.20
CA LEU A 74 -6.31 -18.90 27.15
C LEU A 74 -7.80 -19.24 27.03
N THR A 75 -8.46 -19.51 28.16
CA THR A 75 -9.90 -19.82 28.19
C THR A 75 -10.76 -18.68 27.62
N ILE A 76 -10.49 -17.43 28.01
CA ILE A 76 -11.20 -16.25 27.50
C ILE A 76 -11.00 -16.09 25.98
N GLN A 77 -9.77 -16.29 25.50
CA GLN A 77 -9.44 -16.19 24.09
C GLN A 77 -10.13 -17.29 23.28
N GLN A 78 -10.03 -18.55 23.71
CA GLN A 78 -10.66 -19.69 23.05
C GLN A 78 -12.18 -19.55 23.00
N GLN A 79 -12.81 -19.01 24.04
CA GLN A 79 -14.25 -18.72 24.04
C GLN A 79 -14.63 -17.80 22.88
N TRP A 80 -13.86 -16.73 22.65
CA TRP A 80 -14.14 -15.80 21.57
C TRP A 80 -13.78 -16.38 20.20
N LEU A 81 -12.59 -16.99 20.07
CA LEU A 81 -12.13 -17.62 18.83
C LEU A 81 -13.11 -18.70 18.35
N THR A 82 -13.73 -19.45 19.26
CA THR A 82 -14.77 -20.42 18.93
C THR A 82 -15.96 -19.79 18.22
N GLN A 83 -16.45 -18.65 18.71
CA GLN A 83 -17.56 -17.95 18.08
C GLN A 83 -17.14 -17.35 16.73
N PHE A 84 -15.96 -16.74 16.68
CA PHE A 84 -15.43 -16.10 15.47
C PHE A 84 -15.17 -17.10 14.34
N LEU A 85 -14.46 -18.19 14.63
CA LEU A 85 -14.12 -19.22 13.65
C LEU A 85 -15.34 -20.02 13.19
N ALA A 86 -16.34 -20.21 14.06
CA ALA A 86 -17.61 -20.82 13.67
C ALA A 86 -18.35 -20.00 12.61
N VAL A 87 -18.38 -18.66 12.72
CA VAL A 87 -18.95 -17.78 11.69
C VAL A 87 -18.20 -17.88 10.37
N LEU A 88 -16.90 -18.14 10.41
CA LEU A 88 -16.05 -18.33 9.23
C LEU A 88 -16.11 -19.77 8.66
N GLY A 89 -16.91 -20.66 9.26
CA GLY A 89 -17.09 -22.04 8.80
C GLY A 89 -15.98 -23.01 9.21
N TYR A 90 -15.11 -22.63 10.14
CA TYR A 90 -14.08 -23.52 10.69
C TYR A 90 -14.59 -24.21 11.96
N PRO A 91 -14.68 -25.56 11.97
CA PRO A 91 -15.00 -26.29 13.19
C PRO A 91 -13.77 -26.30 14.10
N ILE A 92 -13.85 -25.66 15.26
CA ILE A 92 -12.77 -25.73 16.25
C ILE A 92 -12.67 -27.16 16.78
N GLN A 93 -11.50 -27.76 16.57
CA GLN A 93 -11.12 -29.09 17.03
C GLN A 93 -9.65 -29.02 17.45
N PRO A 94 -9.37 -28.53 18.67
CA PRO A 94 -8.01 -28.42 19.17
C PRO A 94 -7.38 -29.80 19.19
N THR A 95 -6.28 -29.94 18.47
CA THR A 95 -5.56 -31.21 18.32
C THR A 95 -4.07 -30.93 18.30
N GLU A 96 -3.30 -31.92 18.72
CA GLU A 96 -1.86 -31.92 18.60
C GLU A 96 -1.46 -32.64 17.31
N ARG A 97 -0.61 -31.98 16.51
CA ARG A 97 -0.07 -32.54 15.28
C ARG A 97 1.40 -32.84 15.43
N THR A 98 1.77 -34.10 15.29
CA THR A 98 3.16 -34.51 15.14
C THR A 98 3.68 -34.07 13.79
N LEU A 99 4.77 -33.32 13.82
CA LEU A 99 5.51 -32.81 12.67
C LEU A 99 6.53 -33.86 12.21
N ASP A 100 7.01 -33.76 10.96
CA ASP A 100 7.96 -34.71 10.37
C ASP A 100 9.28 -34.83 11.14
N GLN A 101 9.70 -33.75 11.80
CA GLN A 101 10.88 -33.71 12.66
C GLN A 101 10.65 -34.30 14.07
N GLY A 102 9.42 -34.76 14.36
CA GLY A 102 9.03 -35.45 15.60
C GLY A 102 8.41 -34.55 16.66
N GLN A 103 8.50 -33.23 16.52
CA GLN A 103 7.91 -32.28 17.47
C GLN A 103 6.38 -32.30 17.37
N VAL A 104 5.73 -31.93 18.48
CA VAL A 104 4.26 -31.88 18.55
C VAL A 104 3.81 -30.42 18.57
N LEU A 105 2.89 -30.06 17.67
CA LEU A 105 2.39 -28.69 17.50
C LEU A 105 0.88 -28.61 17.80
N PRO A 106 0.43 -27.72 18.71
CA PRO A 106 -0.98 -27.53 18.99
C PRO A 106 -1.61 -26.70 17.87
N ILE A 107 -2.71 -27.21 17.32
CA ILE A 107 -3.49 -26.53 16.30
C ILE A 107 -4.96 -26.47 16.73
N LEU A 108 -5.62 -25.33 16.48
CA LEU A 108 -7.05 -25.16 16.76
C LEU A 108 -7.95 -25.91 15.77
N CYS A 109 -7.48 -26.03 14.53
CA CYS A 109 -8.24 -26.64 13.45
C CYS A 109 -7.30 -27.06 12.32
N GLU A 110 -7.59 -28.21 11.72
CA GLU A 110 -7.01 -28.65 10.46
C GLU A 110 -8.10 -28.87 9.43
N ILE A 111 -7.89 -28.30 8.24
CA ILE A 111 -8.66 -28.61 7.05
C ILE A 111 -7.78 -29.41 6.10
N LYS A 112 -8.29 -30.56 5.65
CA LYS A 112 -7.62 -31.45 4.69
C LYS A 112 -8.26 -31.33 3.30
N LYS A 113 -7.46 -31.62 2.28
CA LYS A 113 -7.93 -31.87 0.91
C LYS A 113 -8.66 -33.22 0.84
N SER A 114 -9.32 -33.47 -0.29
CA SER A 114 -9.97 -34.76 -0.58
C SER A 114 -9.02 -35.96 -0.59
N ASN A 115 -7.73 -35.74 -0.88
CA ASN A 115 -6.67 -36.76 -0.84
C ASN A 115 -6.07 -36.96 0.56
N GLY A 116 -6.55 -36.25 1.59
CA GLY A 116 -6.07 -36.37 2.97
C GLY A 116 -4.88 -35.48 3.34
N ALA A 117 -4.24 -34.83 2.37
CA ALA A 117 -3.15 -33.88 2.63
C ALA A 117 -3.66 -32.61 3.34
N PRO A 118 -2.86 -31.98 4.22
CA PRO A 118 -3.26 -30.75 4.88
C PRO A 118 -3.42 -29.60 3.88
N LEU A 119 -4.45 -28.79 4.07
CA LEU A 119 -4.74 -27.62 3.25
C LEU A 119 -4.58 -26.32 4.05
N LEU A 120 -5.13 -26.30 5.26
CA LEU A 120 -5.09 -25.13 6.15
C LEU A 120 -4.95 -25.57 7.60
N TRP A 121 -4.04 -24.93 8.32
CA TRP A 121 -3.93 -25.03 9.77
C TRP A 121 -4.27 -23.68 10.42
N ILE A 122 -4.95 -23.74 11.56
CA ILE A 122 -5.20 -22.58 12.41
C ILE A 122 -4.41 -22.76 13.70
N LEU A 123 -3.55 -21.80 14.02
CA LEU A 123 -2.81 -21.76 15.27
C LEU A 123 -3.32 -20.63 16.15
N GLU A 124 -3.36 -20.93 17.45
CA GLU A 124 -3.62 -19.95 18.48
C GLU A 124 -2.31 -19.30 18.92
N ALA A 125 -2.28 -17.98 18.99
CA ALA A 125 -1.18 -17.26 19.61
C ALA A 125 -1.66 -16.61 20.91
N LEU A 126 -0.95 -16.83 22.02
CA LEU A 126 -1.34 -16.27 23.31
C LEU A 126 -0.29 -15.24 23.77
N PRO A 127 -0.62 -13.94 23.84
CA PRO A 127 0.31 -12.94 24.33
C PRO A 127 0.47 -13.05 25.87
N GLU A 128 1.71 -13.05 26.35
CA GLU A 128 2.03 -13.04 27.79
C GLU A 128 1.60 -11.74 28.48
N GLY A 129 1.62 -10.63 27.75
CA GLY A 129 1.32 -9.28 28.24
C GLY A 129 0.17 -8.61 27.51
N ASN A 130 -0.10 -7.36 27.90
CA ASN A 130 -1.05 -6.49 27.20
C ASN A 130 -0.34 -5.58 26.17
N GLU A 131 0.97 -5.71 26.01
CA GLU A 131 1.74 -4.94 25.05
C GLU A 131 1.38 -5.36 23.62
N ALA A 132 1.38 -4.40 22.72
CA ALA A 132 1.13 -4.62 21.29
C ALA A 132 2.37 -5.29 20.68
N ILE A 133 2.51 -6.59 20.90
CA ILE A 133 3.53 -7.44 20.28
C ILE A 133 2.95 -7.99 18.97
N ASP A 134 3.77 -8.04 17.92
CA ASP A 134 3.37 -8.71 16.68
C ASP A 134 3.08 -10.19 16.99
N ILE A 135 1.98 -10.73 16.46
CA ILE A 135 1.63 -12.13 16.65
C ILE A 135 2.70 -13.08 16.08
N LEU A 136 3.49 -12.64 15.09
CA LEU A 136 4.60 -13.41 14.53
C LEU A 136 5.78 -13.53 15.50
N ASP A 137 6.00 -12.51 16.34
CA ASP A 137 7.08 -12.49 17.33
C ASP A 137 6.73 -13.28 18.61
N LEU A 138 5.46 -13.67 18.78
CA LEU A 138 5.02 -14.43 19.94
C LEU A 138 5.56 -15.87 19.90
N ALA A 139 5.89 -16.41 21.07
CA ALA A 139 6.19 -17.82 21.25
C ALA A 139 4.95 -18.58 21.77
N LEU A 140 4.91 -19.90 21.54
CA LEU A 140 3.88 -20.76 22.09
C LEU A 140 4.03 -20.90 23.61
N GLN A 141 2.90 -20.96 24.32
CA GLN A 141 2.82 -21.13 25.76
C GLN A 141 2.58 -22.59 26.13
N LYS A 142 3.11 -23.03 27.28
CA LYS A 142 2.97 -24.43 27.75
C LYS A 142 1.51 -24.84 27.90
N ASP A 143 0.66 -23.92 28.35
CA ASP A 143 -0.77 -24.15 28.57
C ASP A 143 -1.56 -24.40 27.27
N GLN A 144 -0.96 -24.16 26.10
CA GLN A 144 -1.56 -24.46 24.80
C GLN A 144 -1.41 -25.93 24.39
N PHE A 145 -0.62 -26.72 25.13
CA PHE A 145 -0.36 -28.13 24.85
C PHE A 145 -1.12 -29.02 25.83
N VAL A 146 -1.56 -30.18 25.34
CA VAL A 146 -2.12 -31.27 26.14
C VAL A 146 -0.99 -32.13 26.69
N GLU A 147 0.00 -32.45 25.85
CA GLU A 147 1.21 -33.17 26.23
C GLU A 147 2.37 -32.21 26.52
N GLN A 148 3.49 -32.75 27.01
CA GLN A 148 4.64 -31.91 27.35
C GLN A 148 5.28 -31.35 26.06
N PRO A 149 5.36 -30.02 25.89
CA PRO A 149 5.90 -29.41 24.67
C PRO A 149 7.40 -29.59 24.53
N ASP A 150 7.87 -29.61 23.28
CA ASP A 150 9.29 -29.49 22.94
C ASP A 150 9.82 -28.12 23.34
N ALA A 151 10.93 -28.10 24.08
CA ALA A 151 11.54 -26.86 24.56
C ALA A 151 11.95 -25.91 23.43
N GLU A 152 12.30 -26.46 22.26
CA GLU A 152 12.69 -25.71 21.06
C GLU A 152 11.51 -24.89 20.48
N LEU A 153 10.30 -25.46 20.46
CA LEU A 153 9.09 -24.77 20.02
C LEU A 153 8.69 -23.64 20.98
N LEU A 154 8.91 -23.80 22.29
CA LEU A 154 8.62 -22.77 23.28
C LEU A 154 9.60 -21.58 23.20
N SER A 155 10.82 -21.79 22.68
CA SER A 155 11.82 -20.74 22.52
C SER A 155 11.79 -20.04 21.16
N SER A 156 11.07 -20.61 20.20
CA SER A 156 10.99 -20.11 18.83
C SER A 156 9.82 -19.14 18.67
N SER A 157 9.99 -18.14 17.81
CA SER A 157 8.87 -17.27 17.42
C SER A 157 7.88 -18.03 16.55
N LEU A 158 6.64 -17.56 16.46
CA LEU A 158 5.65 -18.13 15.54
C LEU A 158 6.09 -17.98 14.08
N GLU A 159 6.84 -16.93 13.73
CA GLU A 159 7.46 -16.77 12.41
C GLU A 159 8.44 -17.92 12.08
N ASP A 160 9.32 -18.24 13.02
CA ASP A 160 10.29 -19.34 12.88
C ASP A 160 9.56 -20.69 12.84
N ILE A 161 8.55 -20.89 13.69
CA ILE A 161 7.70 -22.10 13.68
C ILE A 161 7.04 -22.29 12.32
N ILE A 162 6.48 -21.23 11.74
CA ILE A 162 5.86 -21.32 10.41
C ILE A 162 6.89 -21.71 9.35
N SER A 163 8.07 -21.10 9.38
CA SER A 163 9.11 -21.29 8.36
C SER A 163 9.80 -22.64 8.47
N ASP A 164 10.32 -22.97 9.64
CA ASP A 164 11.26 -24.07 9.87
C ASP A 164 10.56 -25.38 10.23
N TYR A 165 9.31 -25.30 10.70
CA TYR A 165 8.55 -26.47 11.15
C TYR A 165 7.32 -26.70 10.27
N ILE A 166 6.45 -25.72 10.05
CA ILE A 166 5.19 -25.93 9.31
C ILE A 166 5.42 -26.04 7.80
N PHE A 167 6.14 -25.09 7.20
CA PHE A 167 6.36 -25.08 5.74
C PHE A 167 7.53 -25.95 5.27
N ALA A 168 8.33 -26.45 6.21
CA ALA A 168 9.40 -27.41 5.98
C ALA A 168 8.94 -28.88 5.96
N GLN A 169 7.68 -29.17 6.30
CA GLN A 169 7.11 -30.53 6.20
C GLN A 169 7.19 -31.06 4.76
N ASP A 170 7.15 -32.38 4.60
CA ASP A 170 7.05 -33.07 3.32
C ASP A 170 5.71 -32.72 2.62
N GLU A 171 4.62 -32.69 3.38
CA GLU A 171 3.29 -32.25 2.92
C GLU A 171 2.78 -31.08 3.79
N PRO A 172 3.27 -29.85 3.60
CA PRO A 172 2.87 -28.73 4.43
C PRO A 172 1.51 -28.16 3.99
N PRO A 173 0.74 -27.57 4.91
CA PRO A 173 -0.49 -26.87 4.56
C PRO A 173 -0.18 -25.71 3.61
N ARG A 174 -1.14 -25.38 2.73
CA ARG A 174 -1.02 -24.20 1.87
C ARG A 174 -1.24 -22.92 2.68
N TRP A 175 -2.26 -22.93 3.53
CA TRP A 175 -2.70 -21.77 4.28
C TRP A 175 -2.38 -21.95 5.76
N VAL A 176 -1.94 -20.87 6.40
CA VAL A 176 -1.84 -20.81 7.86
C VAL A 176 -2.64 -19.59 8.32
N LEU A 177 -3.52 -19.81 9.30
CA LEU A 177 -4.18 -18.74 10.03
C LEU A 177 -3.56 -18.66 11.43
N LEU A 178 -2.96 -17.53 11.77
CA LEU A 178 -2.63 -17.21 13.16
C LEU A 178 -3.77 -16.38 13.74
N ALA A 179 -4.28 -16.76 14.90
CA ALA A 179 -5.38 -16.06 15.52
C ALA A 179 -5.13 -15.83 17.01
N ASN A 180 -5.43 -14.62 17.46
CA ASN A 180 -5.55 -14.28 18.87
C ASN A 180 -6.71 -13.30 19.08
N LEU A 181 -6.90 -12.81 20.31
CA LEU A 181 -7.99 -11.89 20.63
C LEU A 181 -7.82 -10.48 20.04
N HIS A 182 -6.67 -10.16 19.45
CA HIS A 182 -6.36 -8.81 18.94
C HIS A 182 -6.35 -8.77 17.42
N GLN A 183 -5.81 -9.82 16.80
CA GLN A 183 -5.56 -9.89 15.38
C GLN A 183 -5.66 -11.31 14.83
N VAL A 184 -5.95 -11.38 13.54
CA VAL A 184 -5.85 -12.60 12.73
C VAL A 184 -4.90 -12.32 11.58
N ILE A 185 -4.00 -13.25 11.29
CA ILE A 185 -3.15 -13.21 10.09
C ILE A 185 -3.51 -14.36 9.18
N LEU A 186 -3.65 -14.05 7.89
CA LEU A 186 -3.72 -15.02 6.81
C LEU A 186 -2.40 -15.08 6.04
N ILE A 187 -1.84 -16.28 5.98
CA ILE A 187 -0.56 -16.60 5.33
C ILE A 187 -0.79 -17.59 4.20
N ASP A 188 -0.29 -17.27 3.00
CA ASP A 188 -0.15 -18.21 1.89
C ASP A 188 1.30 -18.69 1.84
N ARG A 189 1.52 -20.01 1.88
CA ARG A 189 2.84 -20.63 1.69
C ARG A 189 3.55 -20.09 0.44
N PHE A 190 2.82 -19.89 -0.66
CA PHE A 190 3.41 -19.43 -1.93
C PHE A 190 3.87 -17.98 -1.90
N LYS A 191 3.43 -17.19 -0.92
CA LYS A 191 3.77 -15.77 -0.78
C LYS A 191 4.66 -15.50 0.46
N TRP A 192 4.85 -16.50 1.31
CA TRP A 192 5.56 -16.40 2.58
C TRP A 192 7.03 -15.99 2.43
N ASN A 193 7.72 -16.44 1.38
CA ASN A 193 9.13 -16.11 1.14
C ASN A 193 9.41 -14.60 0.96
N ALA A 194 8.38 -13.82 0.63
CA ALA A 194 8.43 -12.37 0.51
C ALA A 194 7.72 -11.67 1.70
N SER A 195 7.48 -12.41 2.78
CA SER A 195 6.76 -11.99 3.99
C SER A 195 5.43 -11.32 3.67
N ARG A 196 4.74 -11.81 2.64
CA ARG A 196 3.43 -11.27 2.21
C ARG A 196 2.32 -11.93 2.99
N LEU A 197 1.53 -11.11 3.68
CA LEU A 197 0.43 -11.57 4.51
C LEU A 197 -0.70 -10.53 4.59
N LEU A 198 -1.88 -10.99 5.01
CA LEU A 198 -3.00 -10.11 5.36
C LEU A 198 -3.22 -10.15 6.86
N ARG A 199 -3.22 -8.98 7.48
CA ARG A 199 -3.47 -8.81 8.91
C ARG A 199 -4.81 -8.13 9.14
N PHE A 200 -5.58 -8.67 10.07
CA PHE A 200 -6.91 -8.19 10.43
C PHE A 200 -6.89 -7.74 11.89
N ASN A 201 -6.93 -6.44 12.14
CA ASN A 201 -7.07 -5.85 13.48
C ASN A 201 -8.54 -5.93 13.91
N LEU A 202 -8.81 -6.84 14.84
CA LEU A 202 -10.17 -7.16 15.28
C LEU A 202 -10.82 -5.99 16.03
N GLU A 203 -10.05 -5.19 16.76
CA GLU A 203 -10.56 -3.99 17.44
C GLU A 203 -11.08 -2.96 16.44
N GLU A 204 -10.28 -2.64 15.41
CA GLU A 204 -10.68 -1.65 14.41
C GLU A 204 -11.88 -2.14 13.59
N ILE A 205 -11.87 -3.40 13.16
CA ILE A 205 -12.94 -3.99 12.37
C ILE A 205 -14.26 -4.02 13.16
N LEU A 206 -14.23 -4.52 14.41
CA LEU A 206 -15.44 -4.73 15.23
C LEU A 206 -15.91 -3.47 15.97
N SER A 207 -15.07 -2.44 16.13
CA SER A 207 -15.50 -1.14 16.67
C SER A 207 -16.31 -0.38 15.62
N ARG A 208 -15.79 -0.26 14.40
CA ARG A 208 -16.39 0.52 13.31
C ARG A 208 -17.56 -0.20 12.67
N LYS A 209 -17.46 -1.53 12.49
CA LYS A 209 -18.47 -2.37 11.82
C LYS A 209 -18.86 -1.81 10.45
N GLU A 210 -17.87 -1.30 9.72
CA GLU A 210 -18.06 -0.85 8.34
C GLU A 210 -18.46 -2.05 7.48
N SER A 211 -19.56 -1.92 6.73
CA SER A 211 -20.16 -3.03 5.97
C SER A 211 -19.17 -3.64 4.97
N ASP A 212 -18.42 -2.81 4.25
CA ASP A 212 -17.44 -3.22 3.25
C ASP A 212 -16.26 -3.97 3.92
N THR A 213 -15.78 -3.46 5.05
CA THR A 213 -14.71 -4.09 5.86
C THR A 213 -15.14 -5.43 6.44
N LEU A 214 -16.35 -5.53 7.00
CA LEU A 214 -16.90 -6.80 7.50
C LEU A 214 -17.09 -7.81 6.36
N LEU A 215 -17.55 -7.36 5.20
CA LEU A 215 -17.68 -8.18 4.01
C LEU A 215 -16.31 -8.69 3.52
N ALA A 216 -15.31 -7.81 3.43
CA ALA A 216 -13.95 -8.19 3.05
C ALA A 216 -13.34 -9.16 4.05
N THR A 217 -13.48 -8.90 5.35
CA THR A 217 -12.98 -9.78 6.43
C THR A 217 -13.61 -11.16 6.35
N ALA A 218 -14.94 -11.23 6.27
CA ALA A 218 -15.65 -12.50 6.09
C ALA A 218 -15.20 -13.20 4.81
N THR A 219 -15.15 -12.49 3.68
CA THR A 219 -14.83 -13.11 2.37
C THR A 219 -13.42 -13.68 2.34
N LEU A 220 -12.43 -12.93 2.82
CA LEU A 220 -11.02 -13.33 2.77
C LEU A 220 -10.68 -14.45 3.76
N LEU A 221 -11.37 -14.53 4.90
CA LEU A 221 -11.09 -15.52 5.94
C LEU A 221 -12.00 -16.75 5.88
N HIS A 222 -13.20 -16.67 5.29
CA HIS A 222 -14.18 -17.76 5.35
C HIS A 222 -13.69 -19.03 4.64
N ARG A 223 -13.93 -20.17 5.27
CA ARG A 223 -13.46 -21.50 4.83
C ARG A 223 -13.85 -21.82 3.40
N GLU A 224 -15.06 -21.45 2.97
CA GLU A 224 -15.52 -21.71 1.60
C GLU A 224 -14.65 -21.04 0.52
N HIS A 225 -13.91 -19.98 0.87
CA HIS A 225 -13.09 -19.21 -0.04
C HIS A 225 -11.61 -19.62 0.03
N THR A 226 -11.10 -19.89 1.22
CA THR A 226 -9.72 -20.38 1.46
C THR A 226 -9.58 -21.85 1.08
N CYS A 227 -10.60 -22.66 1.40
CA CYS A 227 -10.62 -24.11 1.31
C CYS A 227 -11.96 -24.64 0.74
N PRO A 228 -12.35 -24.29 -0.50
CA PRO A 228 -13.56 -24.84 -1.11
C PRO A 228 -13.46 -26.36 -1.26
N THR A 229 -14.58 -27.05 -1.10
CA THR A 229 -14.69 -28.51 -1.35
C THR A 229 -14.57 -28.85 -2.84
N GLU A 230 -15.01 -27.96 -3.72
CA GLU A 230 -14.94 -28.13 -5.18
C GLU A 230 -14.55 -26.82 -5.87
N GLY A 231 -13.77 -26.93 -6.94
CA GLY A 231 -13.33 -25.78 -7.76
C GLY A 231 -12.06 -25.09 -7.25
N THR A 232 -11.72 -24.00 -7.93
CA THR A 232 -10.55 -23.16 -7.61
C THR A 232 -10.84 -22.26 -6.41
N THR A 233 -9.87 -22.04 -5.54
CA THR A 233 -10.01 -21.13 -4.39
C THR A 233 -10.38 -19.72 -4.86
N LEU A 234 -11.23 -19.02 -4.09
CA LEU A 234 -11.59 -17.64 -4.45
C LEU A 234 -10.35 -16.74 -4.36
N LEU A 235 -9.48 -16.99 -3.38
CA LEU A 235 -8.26 -16.21 -3.18
C LEU A 235 -7.33 -16.29 -4.40
N ASP A 236 -7.24 -17.45 -5.07
CA ASP A 236 -6.49 -17.58 -6.33
C ASP A 236 -7.08 -16.67 -7.43
N LYS A 237 -8.42 -16.62 -7.55
CA LYS A 237 -9.09 -15.74 -8.52
C LYS A 237 -8.87 -14.26 -8.20
N LEU A 238 -8.94 -13.88 -6.93
CA LEU A 238 -8.65 -12.52 -6.49
C LEU A 238 -7.18 -12.16 -6.75
N ASP A 239 -6.25 -13.11 -6.58
CA ASP A 239 -4.84 -12.93 -6.88
C ASP A 239 -4.58 -12.70 -8.37
N GLU A 240 -5.16 -13.55 -9.23
CA GLU A 240 -5.10 -13.37 -10.67
C GLU A 240 -5.68 -12.01 -11.10
N ASN A 241 -6.80 -11.60 -10.51
CA ASN A 241 -7.41 -10.29 -10.80
C ASN A 241 -6.50 -9.16 -10.33
N SER A 242 -5.95 -9.25 -9.12
CA SER A 242 -4.98 -8.29 -8.60
C SER A 242 -3.79 -8.12 -9.55
N HIS A 243 -3.24 -9.23 -10.04
CA HIS A 243 -2.20 -9.22 -11.06
C HIS A 243 -2.67 -8.58 -12.38
N LYS A 244 -3.82 -8.98 -12.93
CA LYS A 244 -4.36 -8.39 -14.19
C LYS A 244 -4.53 -6.87 -14.06
N HIS A 245 -5.01 -6.39 -12.91
CA HIS A 245 -5.17 -4.96 -12.66
C HIS A 245 -3.84 -4.25 -12.44
N ALA A 246 -2.89 -4.82 -11.71
CA ALA A 246 -1.54 -4.27 -11.56
C ALA A 246 -0.77 -4.21 -12.90
N PHE A 247 -0.85 -5.26 -13.71
CA PHE A 247 -0.26 -5.31 -15.06
C PHE A 247 -0.95 -4.35 -16.04
N GLY A 248 -2.28 -4.24 -15.97
CA GLY A 248 -3.06 -3.26 -16.74
C GLY A 248 -2.60 -1.83 -16.45
N VAL A 249 -2.46 -1.49 -15.16
CA VAL A 249 -1.95 -0.19 -14.71
C VAL A 249 -0.50 0.04 -15.18
N SER A 250 0.36 -0.98 -15.20
CA SER A 250 1.74 -0.85 -15.72
C SER A 250 1.79 -0.59 -17.23
N LYS A 251 0.90 -1.20 -18.02
CA LYS A 251 0.83 -0.97 -19.47
C LYS A 251 0.32 0.44 -19.79
N ASP A 252 -0.69 0.89 -19.06
CA ASP A 252 -1.24 2.23 -19.20
C ASP A 252 -0.24 3.29 -18.74
N LEU A 253 0.52 3.01 -17.67
CA LEU A 253 1.61 3.88 -17.22
C LEU A 253 2.74 3.98 -18.25
N LYS A 254 3.18 2.86 -18.84
CA LYS A 254 4.20 2.88 -19.91
C LYS A 254 3.73 3.68 -21.12
N TYR A 255 2.47 3.53 -21.51
CA TYR A 255 1.88 4.31 -22.60
C TYR A 255 1.79 5.80 -22.23
N ALA A 256 1.31 6.13 -21.04
CA ALA A 256 1.22 7.50 -20.54
C ALA A 256 2.60 8.17 -20.45
N LEU A 257 3.62 7.44 -19.96
CA LEU A 257 5.00 7.90 -19.87
C LEU A 257 5.58 8.17 -21.25
N ARG A 258 5.40 7.25 -22.21
CA ARG A 258 5.83 7.46 -23.60
C ARG A 258 5.17 8.69 -24.21
N LYS A 259 3.85 8.83 -24.01
CA LYS A 259 3.07 9.96 -24.52
C LYS A 259 3.50 11.27 -23.87
N ALA A 260 3.83 11.27 -22.57
CA ALA A 260 4.37 12.43 -21.88
C ALA A 260 5.73 12.83 -22.47
N ILE A 261 6.67 11.90 -22.62
CA ILE A 261 7.99 12.16 -23.24
C ILE A 261 7.84 12.74 -24.66
N GLU A 262 6.93 12.19 -25.47
CA GLU A 262 6.64 12.70 -26.81
C GLU A 262 6.11 14.14 -26.77
N LEU A 263 5.21 14.44 -25.83
CA LEU A 263 4.65 15.79 -25.66
C LEU A 263 5.71 16.78 -25.19
N LEU A 264 6.57 16.38 -24.26
CA LEU A 264 7.72 17.17 -23.81
C LEU A 264 8.68 17.49 -24.96
N GLY A 265 9.06 16.47 -25.75
CA GLY A 265 9.99 16.63 -26.86
C GLY A 265 9.43 17.49 -27.99
N ASN A 266 8.16 17.28 -28.35
CA ASN A 266 7.49 18.08 -29.37
C ASN A 266 7.41 19.56 -28.99
N GLU A 267 7.11 19.84 -27.73
CA GLU A 267 7.02 21.20 -27.22
C GLU A 267 8.41 21.87 -27.17
N ALA A 268 9.44 21.16 -26.72
CA ALA A 268 10.81 21.66 -26.75
C ALA A 268 11.28 22.01 -28.19
N VAL A 269 11.00 21.15 -29.17
CA VAL A 269 11.33 21.42 -30.58
C VAL A 269 10.55 22.62 -31.11
N TRP A 270 9.27 22.73 -30.77
CA TRP A 270 8.45 23.88 -31.17
C TRP A 270 9.00 25.18 -30.58
N TYR A 271 9.37 25.20 -29.30
CA TYR A 271 9.89 26.37 -28.61
C TYR A 271 11.18 26.89 -29.27
N ILE A 272 12.14 26.00 -29.52
CA ILE A 272 13.42 26.35 -30.15
C ILE A 272 13.20 26.96 -31.54
N ARG A 273 12.30 26.38 -32.34
CA ARG A 273 11.97 26.87 -33.69
C ARG A 273 11.31 28.24 -33.70
N ASN A 274 10.33 28.45 -32.82
CA ASN A 274 9.38 29.55 -32.96
C ASN A 274 9.65 30.73 -32.01
N LYS A 275 10.28 30.48 -30.85
CA LYS A 275 10.53 31.52 -29.84
C LYS A 275 11.99 31.93 -29.80
N LEU A 276 12.93 30.99 -29.72
CA LEU A 276 14.36 31.30 -29.75
C LEU A 276 14.83 31.75 -31.14
N ARG A 277 14.06 31.44 -32.20
CA ARG A 277 14.39 31.71 -33.62
C ARG A 277 15.77 31.18 -34.01
N GLU A 278 16.29 30.21 -33.27
CA GLU A 278 17.49 29.50 -33.62
C GLU A 278 17.18 28.58 -34.80
N GLY A 279 17.96 28.70 -35.87
CA GLY A 279 17.82 27.81 -37.01
C GLY A 279 18.10 26.39 -36.56
N VAL A 280 17.08 25.53 -36.53
CA VAL A 280 17.19 24.08 -36.24
C VAL A 280 18.17 23.34 -37.16
N PHE A 281 18.65 24.02 -38.20
CA PHE A 281 19.67 23.56 -39.12
C PHE A 281 21.10 24.08 -38.84
N LYS A 282 21.31 25.09 -37.99
CA LYS A 282 22.66 25.61 -37.65
C LYS A 282 23.25 24.98 -36.38
N SER A 283 22.42 24.60 -35.41
CA SER A 283 22.76 23.67 -34.33
C SER A 283 21.96 22.39 -34.57
N ARG A 284 22.64 21.26 -34.82
CA ARG A 284 21.96 19.96 -34.95
C ARG A 284 21.29 19.64 -33.62
N LEU A 285 19.98 19.87 -33.53
CA LEU A 285 19.15 19.34 -32.46
C LEU A 285 19.30 17.81 -32.46
N ASP A 286 20.06 17.29 -31.49
CA ASP A 286 20.25 15.86 -31.33
C ASP A 286 18.99 15.24 -30.71
N GLY A 287 18.23 14.50 -31.51
CA GLY A 287 17.02 13.82 -31.08
C GLY A 287 17.27 12.78 -29.98
N GLY A 288 18.45 12.17 -29.94
CA GLY A 288 18.86 11.24 -28.89
C GLY A 288 19.05 11.96 -27.57
N GLN A 289 19.76 13.08 -27.59
CA GLN A 289 19.95 13.92 -26.42
C GLN A 289 18.63 14.51 -25.92
N LEU A 290 17.77 15.02 -26.81
CA LEU A 290 16.48 15.56 -26.42
C LEU A 290 15.60 14.50 -25.74
N SER A 291 15.58 13.29 -26.29
CA SER A 291 14.82 12.17 -25.72
C SER A 291 15.34 11.77 -24.34
N LEU A 292 16.66 11.77 -24.15
CA LEU A 292 17.29 11.51 -22.85
C LEU A 292 16.90 12.58 -21.82
N GLU A 293 16.86 13.85 -22.21
CA GLU A 293 16.49 14.94 -21.31
C GLU A 293 15.00 14.95 -20.97
N CYS A 294 14.12 14.66 -21.93
CA CYS A 294 12.70 14.45 -21.65
C CYS A 294 12.48 13.28 -20.68
N LEU A 295 13.26 12.19 -20.83
CA LEU A 295 13.21 11.05 -19.91
C LEU A 295 13.68 11.42 -18.50
N ARG A 296 14.81 12.14 -18.36
CA ARG A 296 15.29 12.65 -17.06
C ARG A 296 14.27 13.56 -16.39
N TYR A 297 13.63 14.43 -17.16
CA TYR A 297 12.57 15.31 -16.66
C TYR A 297 11.38 14.50 -16.12
N MET A 298 10.97 13.45 -16.84
CA MET A 298 9.93 12.54 -16.36
C MET A 298 10.31 11.82 -15.07
N TYR A 299 11.56 11.33 -14.94
CA TYR A 299 12.02 10.72 -13.70
C TYR A 299 12.01 11.67 -12.52
N ARG A 300 12.32 12.97 -12.73
CA ARG A 300 12.21 13.99 -11.67
C ARG A 300 10.76 14.15 -11.19
N LEU A 301 9.80 14.17 -12.11
CA LEU A 301 8.37 14.22 -11.76
C LEU A 301 7.92 12.96 -11.03
N LEU A 302 8.33 11.77 -11.50
CA LEU A 302 8.01 10.50 -10.84
C LEU A 302 8.58 10.43 -9.42
N PHE A 303 9.80 10.90 -9.23
CA PHE A 303 10.43 10.97 -7.91
C PHE A 303 9.65 11.89 -6.97
N LEU A 304 9.22 13.07 -7.44
CA LEU A 304 8.37 13.98 -6.67
C LEU A 304 7.04 13.33 -6.28
N PHE A 305 6.35 12.69 -7.22
CA PHE A 305 5.10 11.97 -6.91
C PHE A 305 5.32 10.89 -5.84
N TYR A 306 6.45 10.18 -5.90
CA TYR A 306 6.78 9.13 -4.95
C TYR A 306 7.01 9.68 -3.53
N ILE A 307 7.77 10.77 -3.38
CA ILE A 307 8.05 11.34 -2.06
C ILE A 307 6.85 12.06 -1.44
N GLU A 308 5.96 12.66 -2.25
CA GLU A 308 4.73 13.30 -1.75
C GLU A 308 3.68 12.27 -1.33
N ALA A 309 3.62 11.12 -2.02
CA ALA A 309 2.71 10.02 -1.68
C ALA A 309 3.13 9.27 -0.40
N ARG A 310 4.37 9.45 0.06
CA ARG A 310 4.95 8.79 1.23
C ARG A 310 5.50 9.78 2.26
N PRO A 311 4.62 10.55 2.94
CA PRO A 311 5.04 11.54 3.94
C PRO A 311 5.91 10.98 5.07
N GLU A 312 5.78 9.69 5.37
CA GLU A 312 6.57 8.96 6.36
C GLU A 312 8.07 8.93 6.07
N LEU A 313 8.48 9.08 4.81
CA LEU A 313 9.89 9.10 4.42
C LEU A 313 10.59 10.42 4.77
N GLY A 314 9.83 11.47 5.07
CA GLY A 314 10.38 12.76 5.51
C GLY A 314 11.11 13.59 4.43
N TYR A 315 11.11 13.17 3.17
CA TYR A 315 11.78 13.90 2.08
C TYR A 315 11.03 15.16 1.61
N ALA A 316 9.69 15.13 1.62
CA ALA A 316 8.85 16.27 1.29
C ALA A 316 8.13 16.77 2.56
N PRO A 317 8.13 18.08 2.86
CA PRO A 317 7.52 18.63 4.07
C PRO A 317 5.99 18.73 3.93
N MET A 318 5.33 17.59 3.75
CA MET A 318 3.88 17.49 3.54
C MET A 318 3.04 17.98 4.75
N LYS A 319 3.67 18.12 5.91
CA LYS A 319 3.08 18.70 7.13
C LYS A 319 3.05 20.24 7.11
N ALA A 320 3.84 20.89 6.26
CA ALA A 320 3.88 22.34 6.15
C ALA A 320 2.86 22.83 5.12
N ASP A 321 1.89 23.63 5.57
CA ASP A 321 0.83 24.19 4.70
C ASP A 321 1.42 24.99 3.53
N VAL A 322 2.50 25.75 3.78
CA VAL A 322 3.22 26.52 2.76
C VAL A 322 3.73 25.65 1.61
N TYR A 323 4.23 24.45 1.89
CA TYR A 323 4.66 23.52 0.85
C TYR A 323 3.44 22.94 0.13
N ARG A 324 2.47 22.44 0.89
CA ARG A 324 1.28 21.77 0.36
C ARG A 324 0.48 22.69 -0.57
N GLU A 325 0.33 23.96 -0.23
CA GLU A 325 -0.53 24.91 -0.94
C GLU A 325 0.22 25.81 -1.94
N GLY A 326 1.56 25.84 -1.89
CA GLY A 326 2.37 26.71 -2.76
C GLY A 326 3.31 26.00 -3.72
N TYR A 327 3.74 24.78 -3.40
CA TYR A 327 4.83 24.11 -4.13
C TYR A 327 4.56 22.64 -4.47
N SER A 328 3.59 22.00 -3.82
CA SER A 328 3.33 20.58 -4.04
C SER A 328 2.87 20.27 -5.46
N LEU A 329 3.17 19.06 -5.93
CA LEU A 329 2.65 18.60 -7.22
C LEU A 329 1.13 18.44 -7.19
N GLU A 330 0.54 18.10 -6.05
CA GLU A 330 -0.92 18.02 -5.91
C GLU A 330 -1.58 19.40 -6.11
N TRP A 331 -0.99 20.47 -5.58
CA TRP A 331 -1.48 21.83 -5.84
C TRP A 331 -1.31 22.25 -7.30
N LEU A 332 -0.16 21.94 -7.92
CA LEU A 332 0.03 22.19 -9.36
C LEU A 332 -0.97 21.43 -10.23
N ARG A 333 -1.40 20.26 -9.78
CA ARG A 333 -2.45 19.48 -10.43
C ARG A 333 -3.82 20.13 -10.29
N ASP A 334 -4.15 20.72 -9.14
CA ASP A 334 -5.42 21.44 -8.97
C ASP A 334 -5.51 22.63 -9.94
N LEU A 335 -4.39 23.30 -10.24
CA LEU A 335 -4.33 24.36 -11.25
C LEU A 335 -4.63 23.85 -12.67
N GLU A 336 -4.29 22.60 -13.02
CA GLU A 336 -4.64 22.00 -14.31
C GLU A 336 -6.16 21.87 -14.52
N GLN A 337 -6.92 21.83 -13.42
CA GLN A 337 -8.39 21.72 -13.46
C GLN A 337 -9.10 23.07 -13.64
N THR A 338 -8.35 24.17 -13.57
CA THR A 338 -8.90 25.52 -13.71
C THR A 338 -9.12 25.86 -15.18
N GLU A 339 -10.28 26.42 -15.52
CA GLU A 339 -10.57 26.85 -16.88
C GLU A 339 -9.66 28.03 -17.27
N LEU A 340 -8.89 27.85 -18.34
CA LEU A 340 -8.09 28.93 -18.94
C LEU A 340 -9.03 29.87 -19.71
N ARG A 341 -9.24 31.07 -19.17
CA ARG A 341 -10.24 32.03 -19.70
C ARG A 341 -9.62 33.15 -20.52
N THR A 342 -8.33 33.41 -20.34
CA THR A 342 -7.61 34.47 -21.04
C THR A 342 -6.51 33.91 -21.94
N GLU A 343 -6.07 34.71 -22.92
CA GLU A 343 -4.90 34.38 -23.73
C GLU A 343 -3.65 34.26 -22.84
N GLU A 344 -3.51 35.10 -21.82
CA GLU A 344 -2.42 35.06 -20.83
C GLU A 344 -2.40 33.75 -20.03
N ASP A 345 -3.55 33.24 -19.61
CA ASP A 345 -3.67 31.93 -18.94
C ASP A 345 -3.23 30.79 -19.86
N SER A 346 -3.52 30.91 -21.16
CA SER A 346 -3.19 29.91 -22.17
C SER A 346 -1.73 29.98 -22.67
N GLU A 347 -1.11 31.17 -22.57
CA GLU A 347 0.25 31.48 -23.03
C GLU A 347 1.26 31.64 -21.86
N GLY A 348 0.84 31.37 -20.63
CA GLY A 348 1.63 31.54 -19.41
C GLY A 348 2.55 30.38 -19.02
N TYR A 349 3.71 30.71 -18.44
CA TYR A 349 4.80 29.77 -18.10
C TYR A 349 4.71 29.23 -16.67
N PHE A 350 3.58 29.47 -16.00
CA PHE A 350 3.46 29.37 -14.55
C PHE A 350 3.83 27.99 -13.98
N ILE A 351 3.22 26.92 -14.50
CA ILE A 351 3.51 25.55 -14.04
C ILE A 351 4.99 25.20 -14.23
N HIS A 352 5.60 25.61 -15.34
CA HIS A 352 7.02 25.39 -15.58
C HIS A 352 7.89 26.15 -14.57
N ILE A 353 7.56 27.41 -14.28
CA ILE A 353 8.28 28.24 -13.30
C ILE A 353 8.19 27.60 -11.90
N CYS A 354 7.00 27.14 -11.50
CA CYS A 354 6.81 26.45 -10.23
C CYS A 354 7.61 25.14 -10.15
N LEU A 355 7.54 24.30 -11.18
CA LEU A 355 8.32 23.05 -11.22
C LEU A 355 9.83 23.31 -11.19
N LYS A 356 10.31 24.33 -11.92
CA LYS A 356 11.72 24.74 -11.90
C LYS A 356 12.14 25.19 -10.51
N LYS A 357 11.29 25.97 -9.83
CA LYS A 357 11.56 26.43 -8.46
C LYS A 357 11.57 25.26 -7.48
N LEU A 358 10.62 24.33 -7.58
CA LEU A 358 10.56 23.11 -6.77
C LEU A 358 11.82 22.24 -6.96
N PHE A 359 12.27 22.03 -8.20
CA PHE A 359 13.49 21.27 -8.47
C PHE A 359 14.74 21.95 -7.90
N SER A 360 14.84 23.28 -7.98
CA SER A 360 15.93 24.04 -7.35
C SER A 360 15.89 23.89 -5.83
N LEU A 361 14.72 24.06 -5.20
CA LEU A 361 14.58 23.90 -3.74
C LEU A 361 14.99 22.51 -3.24
N ILE A 362 14.65 21.45 -3.99
CA ILE A 362 15.02 20.07 -3.64
C ILE A 362 16.50 19.81 -3.87
N SER A 363 17.07 20.36 -4.95
CA SER A 363 18.48 20.16 -5.29
C SER A 363 19.43 20.95 -4.38
N GLU A 364 19.07 22.19 -4.06
CA GLU A 364 19.94 23.15 -3.36
C GLU A 364 19.66 23.15 -1.86
N GLY A 365 18.51 22.65 -1.43
CA GLY A 365 17.99 22.83 -0.08
C GLY A 365 17.52 24.27 0.14
N TYR A 366 16.96 24.52 1.32
CA TYR A 366 16.64 25.88 1.76
C TYR A 366 17.69 26.33 2.77
N THR A 367 18.48 27.37 2.43
CA THR A 367 19.36 28.05 3.38
C THR A 367 18.75 29.41 3.71
N PRO A 368 18.32 29.69 4.96
CA PRO A 368 17.85 31.01 5.34
C PRO A 368 19.05 31.96 5.34
N SER A 369 19.27 32.69 4.23
CA SER A 369 20.33 33.68 4.11
C SER A 369 19.80 34.94 3.44
N ASN A 370 19.69 36.01 4.23
CA ASN A 370 19.48 37.41 3.84
C ASN A 370 18.14 37.76 3.15
N ILE A 371 17.02 37.55 3.84
CA ILE A 371 15.91 38.51 3.71
C ILE A 371 16.14 39.55 4.80
N GLY A 372 16.45 40.78 4.38
CA GLY A 372 16.58 41.92 5.29
C GLY A 372 15.38 41.99 6.22
N THR A 373 15.66 42.26 7.49
CA THR A 373 14.75 42.34 8.61
C THR A 373 13.40 42.97 8.22
N ILE A 374 12.41 42.14 7.89
CA ILE A 374 11.01 42.52 8.03
C ILE A 374 10.66 42.07 9.44
N GLN A 375 10.62 43.03 10.37
CA GLN A 375 10.13 42.80 11.73
C GLN A 375 8.66 42.38 11.63
N PHE A 376 8.42 41.08 11.71
CA PHE A 376 7.14 40.56 12.17
C PHE A 376 7.21 40.49 13.70
N VAL A 377 6.18 41.02 14.35
CA VAL A 377 5.99 40.99 15.80
C VAL A 377 6.04 39.53 16.27
N GLU A 378 6.81 39.27 17.32
CA GLU A 378 7.03 37.95 17.90
C GLU A 378 5.71 37.32 18.37
N GLU A 379 5.25 36.27 17.69
CA GLU A 379 4.46 35.18 18.26
C GLU A 379 4.89 33.85 17.57
N ASP A 380 5.46 32.95 18.37
CA ASP A 380 5.78 31.53 18.15
C ASP A 380 6.22 31.06 16.76
N LEU A 381 7.50 31.28 16.46
CA LEU A 381 8.25 30.63 15.38
C LEU A 381 8.64 29.19 15.75
N HIS A 382 7.73 28.23 15.60
CA HIS A 382 8.05 26.79 15.70
C HIS A 382 8.08 26.01 14.37
N ASN A 383 7.94 26.69 13.22
CA ASN A 383 7.95 26.07 11.90
C ASN A 383 8.95 26.75 10.95
N ILE A 384 10.24 26.75 11.29
CA ILE A 384 11.28 27.20 10.38
C ILE A 384 11.72 26.03 9.50
N PHE A 385 11.64 26.26 8.18
CA PHE A 385 11.98 25.36 7.10
C PHE A 385 13.48 24.99 7.18
N GLU A 386 13.81 23.74 7.51
CA GLU A 386 15.17 23.20 7.36
C GLU A 386 15.15 21.99 6.43
N LEU A 387 15.86 22.11 5.31
CA LEU A 387 16.13 21.03 4.37
C LEU A 387 17.65 20.98 4.18
N ALA A 388 18.29 19.94 4.72
CA ALA A 388 19.73 19.78 4.62
C ALA A 388 20.15 19.63 3.14
N PRO A 389 21.16 20.37 2.67
CA PRO A 389 21.63 20.25 1.29
C PRO A 389 22.26 18.86 1.07
N HIS A 390 21.88 18.18 -0.02
CA HIS A 390 22.41 16.86 -0.39
C HIS A 390 23.89 16.84 -0.84
N ARG A 391 24.71 17.85 -0.49
CA ARG A 391 26.17 17.83 -0.73
C ARG A 391 26.87 16.95 0.30
N GLY A 392 26.79 15.63 0.11
CA GLY A 392 27.64 14.68 0.83
C GLY A 392 29.09 14.79 0.37
N LYS A 393 29.95 15.50 1.13
CA LYS A 393 31.38 15.16 1.20
C LYS A 393 31.55 14.05 2.25
N GLY A 394 31.19 12.83 1.87
CA GLY A 394 31.43 11.63 2.68
C GLY A 394 32.19 10.60 1.86
N LYS A 395 33.36 10.18 2.33
CA LYS A 395 34.19 9.15 1.70
C LYS A 395 33.39 7.85 1.54
N VAL A 396 33.53 7.24 0.36
CA VAL A 396 33.01 5.91 0.03
C VAL A 396 33.73 4.86 0.88
N SER A 397 32.97 4.03 1.59
CA SER A 397 33.40 2.69 2.00
C SER A 397 32.26 1.70 1.82
N GLY A 398 32.35 0.88 0.76
CA GLY A 398 31.88 -0.50 0.69
C GLY A 398 30.38 -0.79 0.62
N GLY A 399 29.92 -1.23 -0.57
CA GLY A 399 28.93 -2.30 -0.73
C GLY A 399 27.45 -1.93 -0.63
N ASP A 400 26.87 -1.37 -1.70
CA ASP A 400 25.77 -1.99 -2.46
C ASP A 400 25.22 -1.00 -3.50
N GLY A 401 25.05 -1.51 -4.72
CA GLY A 401 24.85 -0.71 -5.92
C GLY A 401 23.43 -0.15 -6.05
N PHE A 402 23.21 1.07 -5.58
CA PHE A 402 22.27 1.99 -6.21
C PHE A 402 23.10 3.08 -6.88
N LEU A 403 23.05 3.13 -8.22
CA LEU A 403 23.75 4.15 -9.00
C LEU A 403 23.29 5.54 -8.54
N MET A 404 24.11 6.17 -7.70
CA MET A 404 23.99 7.56 -7.30
C MET A 404 23.98 8.41 -8.57
N LEU A 405 22.80 8.87 -8.98
CA LEU A 405 22.67 9.93 -9.96
C LEU A 405 23.30 11.17 -9.32
N ASN A 406 24.56 11.40 -9.66
CA ASN A 406 25.31 12.58 -9.28
C ASN A 406 24.49 13.80 -9.76
N TRP A 407 23.85 14.51 -8.83
CA TRP A 407 23.05 15.73 -9.08
C TRP A 407 23.97 16.93 -9.34
N GLU A 408 24.91 16.74 -10.25
CA GLU A 408 25.75 17.81 -10.74
C GLU A 408 24.91 18.73 -11.65
N LEU A 409 24.49 19.88 -11.09
CA LEU A 409 23.95 21.04 -11.82
C LEU A 409 24.88 21.49 -12.99
N THR A 410 26.13 21.03 -13.00
CA THR A 410 27.20 21.43 -13.91
C THR A 410 27.02 20.97 -15.35
N SER A 411 26.40 19.82 -15.65
CA SER A 411 26.26 19.42 -17.07
C SER A 411 25.04 20.01 -17.77
N TRP A 412 23.95 20.26 -17.02
CA TRP A 412 22.69 20.75 -17.56
C TRP A 412 22.73 22.27 -17.81
N GLU A 413 23.23 23.04 -16.84
CA GLU A 413 23.34 24.49 -16.96
C GLU A 413 24.46 24.91 -17.90
N GLN A 414 25.60 24.20 -17.93
CA GLN A 414 26.68 24.52 -18.88
C GLN A 414 26.33 24.16 -20.32
N TYR A 415 25.47 23.16 -20.57
CA TYR A 415 25.04 22.82 -21.92
C TYR A 415 23.92 23.74 -22.40
N MET A 416 22.93 24.04 -21.54
CA MET A 416 21.82 24.96 -21.87
C MET A 416 22.29 26.43 -21.98
N ASN A 417 23.27 26.87 -21.17
CA ASN A 417 23.93 28.18 -21.36
C ASN A 417 24.78 28.24 -22.64
N ARG A 418 25.31 27.12 -23.12
CA ARG A 418 26.09 27.06 -24.38
C ARG A 418 25.20 27.13 -25.63
N TYR A 419 23.89 26.92 -25.48
CA TYR A 419 22.89 26.94 -26.56
C TYR A 419 21.76 27.96 -26.37
N SER A 420 21.89 28.94 -25.46
CA SER A 420 20.85 29.96 -25.19
C SER A 420 19.42 29.41 -24.96
N VAL A 421 19.30 28.11 -24.60
CA VAL A 421 18.03 27.49 -24.27
C VAL A 421 17.75 27.80 -22.81
N SER A 422 17.57 29.07 -22.50
CA SER A 422 16.98 29.49 -21.26
C SER A 422 15.49 29.67 -21.50
N GLU A 423 14.74 28.94 -20.67
CA GLU A 423 13.37 29.21 -20.32
C GLU A 423 12.34 28.66 -21.31
N ALA A 424 11.22 28.21 -20.76
CA ALA A 424 9.91 28.30 -21.35
C ALA A 424 9.26 27.05 -22.04
N PHE A 425 8.18 26.57 -21.41
CA PHE A 425 6.93 26.06 -22.04
C PHE A 425 6.52 24.60 -22.11
N LEU A 426 6.81 23.82 -21.09
CA LEU A 426 6.56 22.38 -21.06
C LEU A 426 5.10 21.82 -21.24
N LEU A 427 4.02 22.62 -21.41
CA LEU A 427 2.64 22.12 -21.21
C LEU A 427 1.56 22.54 -22.22
N LYS A 428 1.85 23.33 -23.26
CA LYS A 428 0.78 23.98 -24.05
C LYS A 428 -0.12 23.04 -24.89
N LYS A 429 0.31 21.83 -25.28
CA LYS A 429 -0.47 21.00 -26.25
C LYS A 429 -0.92 19.63 -25.79
N ILE A 430 -0.73 19.27 -24.51
CA ILE A 430 -1.40 18.11 -23.92
C ILE A 430 -2.91 18.40 -23.78
N TYR A 431 -3.26 19.65 -23.46
CA TYR A 431 -4.62 20.06 -23.12
C TYR A 431 -5.53 20.28 -24.34
N MET A 432 -5.08 21.02 -25.37
CA MET A 432 -5.96 21.42 -26.48
C MET A 432 -6.30 20.32 -27.50
N LYS A 433 -5.51 19.25 -27.64
CA LYS A 433 -5.78 18.17 -28.62
C LYS A 433 -6.66 17.04 -28.05
N TYR A 434 -6.83 16.96 -26.73
CA TYR A 434 -7.41 15.80 -26.05
C TYR A 434 -8.61 16.14 -25.15
N ASN A 435 -9.36 17.20 -25.45
CA ASN A 435 -10.59 17.55 -24.74
C ASN A 435 -11.64 16.39 -24.71
N GLY A 436 -11.53 15.42 -25.63
CA GLY A 436 -12.30 14.16 -25.60
C GLY A 436 -11.70 13.02 -24.75
N GLN A 437 -10.37 12.94 -24.60
CA GLN A 437 -9.69 11.86 -23.84
C GLN A 437 -9.41 12.26 -22.38
N LEU A 438 -9.25 13.55 -22.08
CA LEU A 438 -9.19 14.08 -20.71
C LEU A 438 -10.55 14.00 -20.02
N LYS A 439 -11.68 14.05 -20.75
CA LYS A 439 -12.99 13.68 -20.20
C LYS A 439 -13.07 12.22 -19.80
N LEU A 440 -12.37 11.32 -20.51
CA LEU A 440 -12.32 9.89 -20.19
C LEU A 440 -11.44 9.64 -18.93
N LEU A 441 -10.28 10.31 -18.86
CA LEU A 441 -9.41 10.30 -17.68
C LEU A 441 -10.06 11.00 -16.47
N LYS A 442 -10.81 12.08 -16.67
CA LYS A 442 -11.62 12.75 -15.63
C LYS A 442 -12.75 11.86 -15.16
N LYS A 443 -13.41 11.11 -16.06
CA LYS A 443 -14.45 10.13 -15.70
C LYS A 443 -13.85 8.96 -14.90
N GLN A 444 -12.67 8.48 -15.29
CA GLN A 444 -11.93 7.42 -14.58
C GLN A 444 -11.37 7.93 -13.24
N TRP A 445 -10.90 9.17 -13.17
CA TRP A 445 -10.36 9.79 -11.96
C TRP A 445 -11.44 10.24 -10.96
N LEU A 446 -12.60 10.74 -11.43
CA LEU A 446 -13.76 10.98 -10.55
C LEU A 446 -14.35 9.67 -10.02
N MET A 447 -14.33 8.58 -10.81
CA MET A 447 -14.66 7.23 -10.33
C MET A 447 -13.67 6.78 -9.24
N MET A 448 -12.37 7.02 -9.44
CA MET A 448 -11.33 6.76 -8.44
C MET A 448 -11.48 7.61 -7.16
N LYS A 449 -11.93 8.88 -7.26
CA LYS A 449 -11.99 9.79 -6.10
C LYS A 449 -13.30 9.69 -5.30
N THR A 450 -14.45 9.45 -5.95
CA THR A 450 -15.77 9.58 -5.29
C THR A 450 -16.51 8.28 -5.03
N GLY A 451 -16.17 7.17 -5.68
CA GLY A 451 -16.85 5.88 -5.49
C GLY A 451 -18.35 5.84 -5.86
N LYS A 452 -18.92 6.91 -6.43
CA LYS A 452 -20.30 6.94 -6.94
C LYS A 452 -20.32 6.77 -8.46
N LYS A 453 -21.15 5.85 -8.96
CA LYS A 453 -21.58 5.85 -10.37
C LYS A 453 -22.50 7.05 -10.60
N ILE A 454 -22.28 7.79 -11.70
CA ILE A 454 -23.35 8.48 -12.43
C ILE A 454 -23.77 7.54 -13.56
#